data_AF-A0AAV6GRW9-F1
#
_entry.id   AF-A0AAV6GRW9-F1
#
_cell.length_a   1.000
_cell.length_b   1.000
_cell.length_c   1.000
_cell.angle_alpha   90.00
_cell.angle_beta   90.00
_cell.angle_gamma   90.00
#
_symmetry.space_group_name_H-M   'P 1'
#
loop_
_entity.id
_entity.type
_entity.pdbx_description
1 polymer ?
#
loop_
_entity_poly.entity_id
_entity_poly.type
_entity_poly.pdbx_seq_one_letter_code
_entity_poly.pdbx_strand_id
1 'polypeptide(L)'
;MAWTTSLDSLSAFTMMDVEKWADEGNRIPRSVLLKGYSNWIEGYITDIQVRRDEAGSVVRAKSFRSMRKNEPPYNLQIDFPSEGPFIGQSVCNCKAGQGHCNHQVGLLYTLAHLLKLQCKSVPPTISKTSLPQKWHVPPRTFGLTPKAINTMKISKLKPPTVCPPPKKYKRCDGILPNLYCPVPVPLPSDQFAKDLKSNLAAIGSNSQMYSLLLAAERHPVDKVATELGDVPLGSVLSYQALACPTSTTNVHHPPFPLPPQSCHYVTALTENESRFYSGMTVTLSDAETLEMETRGQSTNNTWHRV
;
A
#
# COMPACT_ATOMS: atom_id res chain seq x y z
N MET A 1 26.21 -17.63 -24.23
CA MET A 1 25.73 -16.26 -24.55
C MET A 1 25.19 -15.56 -23.30
N ALA A 2 25.10 -14.22 -23.29
CA ALA A 2 24.61 -13.44 -22.14
C ALA A 2 23.07 -13.34 -22.12
N TRP A 3 22.50 -13.14 -20.93
CA TRP A 3 21.07 -12.83 -20.76
C TRP A 3 20.78 -11.39 -21.16
N THR A 4 19.72 -11.17 -21.93
CA THR A 4 19.29 -9.87 -22.44
C THR A 4 17.80 -9.64 -22.17
N THR A 5 17.34 -8.39 -22.26
CA THR A 5 15.90 -8.05 -22.29
C THR A 5 15.36 -7.91 -23.71
N SER A 6 16.21 -8.05 -24.74
CA SER A 6 15.77 -8.10 -26.15
C SER A 6 14.91 -9.34 -26.39
N LEU A 7 13.81 -9.14 -27.12
CA LEU A 7 12.88 -10.19 -27.54
C LEU A 7 13.16 -10.66 -28.98
N ASP A 8 14.15 -10.06 -29.67
CA ASP A 8 14.41 -10.30 -31.09
C ASP A 8 14.81 -11.74 -31.40
N SER A 9 15.35 -12.46 -30.41
CA SER A 9 15.73 -13.87 -30.58
C SER A 9 14.56 -14.84 -30.41
N LEU A 10 13.40 -14.38 -29.91
CA LEU A 10 12.24 -15.23 -29.67
C LEU A 10 11.48 -15.48 -30.97
N SER A 11 11.03 -16.72 -31.19
CA SER A 11 10.09 -17.01 -32.26
C SER A 11 8.76 -16.29 -32.01
N ALA A 12 8.12 -15.86 -33.09
CA ALA A 12 6.79 -15.28 -32.99
C ALA A 12 5.78 -16.34 -32.55
N PHE A 13 5.02 -16.05 -31.51
CA PHE A 13 3.87 -16.86 -31.09
C PHE A 13 2.79 -15.95 -30.51
N THR A 14 1.56 -16.45 -30.51
CA THR A 14 0.35 -15.72 -30.18
C THR A 14 -0.34 -16.28 -28.94
N MET A 15 -1.35 -15.57 -28.45
CA MET A 15 -2.19 -16.06 -27.35
C MET A 15 -2.90 -17.37 -27.70
N MET A 16 -3.26 -17.56 -28.99
CA MET A 16 -3.87 -18.81 -29.46
C MET A 16 -2.90 -19.99 -29.37
N ASP A 17 -1.61 -19.75 -29.61
CA ASP A 17 -0.58 -20.79 -29.45
C ASP A 17 -0.43 -21.21 -27.98
N VAL A 18 -0.61 -20.28 -27.04
CA VAL A 18 -0.65 -20.59 -25.60
C VAL A 18 -1.84 -21.47 -25.25
N GLU A 19 -3.03 -21.15 -25.76
CA GLU A 19 -4.24 -21.94 -25.53
C GLU A 19 -4.12 -23.33 -26.17
N LYS A 20 -3.63 -23.41 -27.41
CA LYS A 20 -3.37 -24.68 -28.09
C LYS A 20 -2.36 -25.55 -27.34
N TRP A 21 -1.27 -24.95 -26.86
CA TRP A 21 -0.26 -25.65 -26.04
C TRP A 21 -0.85 -26.13 -24.70
N ALA A 22 -1.73 -25.35 -24.09
CA ALA A 22 -2.40 -25.72 -22.85
C ALA A 22 -3.40 -26.87 -23.04
N ASP A 23 -4.18 -26.84 -24.11
CA ASP A 23 -5.26 -27.81 -24.37
C ASP A 23 -4.74 -29.09 -25.03
N GLU A 24 -4.10 -28.99 -26.20
CA GLU A 24 -3.71 -30.14 -27.02
C GLU A 24 -2.41 -30.81 -26.53
N GLY A 25 -1.47 -30.01 -26.03
CA GLY A 25 -0.13 -30.48 -25.64
C GLY A 25 -0.03 -31.02 -24.22
N ASN A 26 -0.74 -30.40 -23.26
CA ASN A 26 -0.46 -30.60 -21.84
C ASN A 26 -1.70 -30.83 -20.96
N ARG A 27 -2.91 -30.69 -21.52
CA ARG A 27 -4.20 -30.86 -20.82
C ARG A 27 -4.27 -30.06 -19.51
N ILE A 28 -3.85 -28.80 -19.56
CA ILE A 28 -3.83 -27.92 -18.39
C ILE A 28 -5.29 -27.60 -17.98
N PRO A 29 -5.68 -27.76 -16.70
CA PRO A 29 -7.03 -27.44 -16.28
C PRO A 29 -7.39 -25.98 -16.56
N ARG A 30 -8.60 -25.73 -17.08
CA ARG A 30 -9.10 -24.37 -17.37
C ARG A 30 -8.98 -23.41 -16.20
N SER A 31 -9.13 -23.90 -14.96
CA SER A 31 -8.95 -23.11 -13.73
C SER A 31 -7.51 -22.61 -13.55
N VAL A 32 -6.51 -23.36 -14.00
CA VAL A 32 -5.09 -22.96 -14.00
C VAL A 32 -4.84 -21.96 -15.12
N LEU A 33 -5.43 -22.17 -16.30
CA LEU A 33 -5.33 -21.25 -17.43
C LEU A 33 -5.87 -19.85 -17.07
N LEU A 34 -7.08 -19.79 -16.49
CA LEU A 34 -7.70 -18.54 -16.02
C LEU A 34 -6.87 -17.84 -14.94
N LYS A 35 -6.30 -18.60 -13.99
CA LYS A 35 -5.39 -18.04 -12.99
C LYS A 35 -4.10 -17.52 -13.60
N GLY A 36 -3.60 -18.17 -14.66
CA GLY A 36 -2.42 -17.69 -15.38
C GLY A 36 -2.69 -16.41 -16.16
N TYR A 37 -3.87 -16.32 -16.77
CA TYR A 37 -4.35 -15.09 -17.42
C TYR A 37 -4.49 -13.93 -16.42
N SER A 38 -5.09 -14.17 -15.25
CA SER A 38 -5.11 -13.18 -14.14
C SER A 38 -3.70 -12.81 -13.68
N ASN A 39 -2.79 -13.78 -13.59
CA ASN A 39 -1.40 -13.50 -13.22
C ASN A 39 -0.71 -12.51 -14.19
N TRP A 40 -1.01 -12.64 -15.48
CA TRP A 40 -0.53 -11.72 -16.51
C TRP A 40 -1.15 -10.32 -16.37
N ILE A 41 -2.48 -10.22 -16.30
CA ILE A 41 -3.19 -8.94 -16.18
C ILE A 41 -2.75 -8.14 -14.94
N GLU A 42 -2.61 -8.83 -13.81
CA GLU A 42 -2.24 -8.21 -12.54
C GLU A 42 -0.73 -7.93 -12.42
N GLY A 43 0.06 -8.25 -13.45
CA GLY A 43 1.48 -7.92 -13.52
C GLY A 43 2.33 -8.66 -12.48
N TYR A 44 2.06 -9.96 -12.25
CA TYR A 44 2.90 -10.76 -11.34
C TYR A 44 4.21 -11.23 -11.95
N ILE A 45 4.33 -11.21 -13.28
CA ILE A 45 5.53 -11.60 -14.03
C ILE A 45 6.49 -10.43 -14.14
N THR A 46 7.73 -10.64 -13.76
CA THR A 46 8.79 -9.62 -13.66
C THR A 46 10.15 -10.19 -14.06
N ASP A 47 11.15 -9.32 -14.24
CA ASP A 47 12.53 -9.71 -14.54
C ASP A 47 12.67 -10.67 -15.74
N ILE A 48 11.91 -10.43 -16.80
CA ILE A 48 11.94 -11.25 -18.02
C ILE A 48 13.27 -11.03 -18.73
N GLN A 49 13.96 -12.14 -19.00
CA GLN A 49 15.23 -12.14 -19.71
C GLN A 49 15.27 -13.31 -20.69
N VAL A 50 15.87 -13.07 -21.85
CA VAL A 50 16.01 -14.03 -22.94
C VAL A 50 17.49 -14.32 -23.15
N ARG A 51 17.82 -15.57 -23.46
CA ARG A 51 19.14 -16.00 -23.91
C ARG A 51 18.95 -16.85 -25.16
N ARG A 52 19.72 -16.56 -26.21
CA ARG A 52 19.79 -17.44 -27.39
C ARG A 52 20.87 -18.49 -27.17
N ASP A 53 20.52 -19.74 -27.45
CA ASP A 53 21.41 -20.90 -27.47
C ASP A 53 21.32 -21.57 -28.86
N GLU A 54 22.15 -22.57 -29.14
CA GLU A 54 22.17 -23.26 -30.45
C GLU A 54 20.86 -24.00 -30.76
N ALA A 55 20.17 -24.48 -29.72
CA ALA A 55 18.91 -25.20 -29.82
C ALA A 55 17.65 -24.31 -29.87
N GLY A 56 17.79 -22.99 -29.68
CA GLY A 56 16.66 -22.06 -29.63
C GLY A 56 16.87 -20.88 -28.69
N SER A 57 15.78 -20.37 -28.14
CA SER A 57 15.78 -19.29 -27.14
C SER A 57 15.29 -19.81 -25.80
N VAL A 58 15.95 -19.42 -24.72
CA VAL A 58 15.53 -19.70 -23.35
C VAL A 58 15.07 -18.39 -22.71
N VAL A 59 13.87 -18.41 -22.14
CA VAL A 59 13.33 -17.27 -21.38
C VAL A 59 13.31 -17.63 -19.90
N ARG A 60 13.82 -16.73 -19.07
CA ARG A 60 13.63 -16.79 -17.61
C ARG A 60 12.88 -15.57 -17.12
N ALA A 61 12.12 -15.75 -16.05
CA ALA A 61 11.38 -14.67 -15.41
C ALA A 61 11.15 -14.99 -13.92
N LYS A 62 10.59 -14.01 -13.20
CA LYS A 62 10.15 -14.16 -11.83
C LYS A 62 8.65 -13.93 -11.71
N SER A 63 7.96 -14.77 -10.96
CA SER A 63 6.53 -14.62 -10.67
C SER A 63 6.28 -14.45 -9.19
N PHE A 64 5.68 -13.32 -8.79
CA PHE A 64 5.19 -13.15 -7.43
C PHE A 64 3.95 -14.04 -7.17
N ARG A 65 3.74 -14.39 -5.91
CA ARG A 65 2.57 -15.16 -5.46
C ARG A 65 1.37 -14.23 -5.32
N SER A 66 0.23 -14.57 -5.92
CA SER A 66 -0.92 -13.66 -6.01
C SER A 66 -1.41 -13.12 -4.66
N MET A 67 -1.37 -13.95 -3.61
CA MET A 67 -1.88 -13.57 -2.28
C MET A 67 -0.82 -13.16 -1.26
N ARG A 68 0.47 -13.46 -1.47
CA ARG A 68 1.51 -13.31 -0.45
C ARG A 68 2.55 -12.27 -0.85
N LYS A 69 2.42 -11.07 -0.30
CA LYS A 69 3.25 -9.90 -0.64
C LYS A 69 4.69 -9.98 -0.11
N ASN A 70 4.96 -10.85 0.87
CA ASN A 70 6.24 -10.90 1.58
C ASN A 70 7.13 -12.12 1.22
N GLU A 71 6.66 -13.00 0.34
CA GLU A 71 7.44 -14.18 -0.06
C GLU A 71 8.26 -13.90 -1.32
N PRO A 72 9.46 -14.50 -1.44
CA PRO A 72 10.27 -14.35 -2.64
C PRO A 72 9.51 -14.90 -3.86
N PRO A 73 9.66 -14.27 -5.04
CA PRO A 73 9.01 -14.72 -6.25
C PRO A 73 9.54 -16.09 -6.69
N TYR A 74 8.69 -16.85 -7.38
CA TYR A 74 9.10 -18.08 -8.04
C TYR A 74 9.97 -17.77 -9.26
N ASN A 75 10.98 -18.61 -9.50
CA ASN A 75 11.81 -18.57 -10.68
C ASN A 75 11.19 -19.45 -11.75
N LEU A 76 11.02 -18.88 -12.94
CA LEU A 76 10.47 -19.52 -14.13
C LEU A 76 11.55 -19.63 -15.20
N GLN A 77 11.54 -20.73 -15.95
CA GLN A 77 12.29 -20.87 -17.19
C GLN A 77 11.43 -21.62 -18.21
N ILE A 78 11.46 -21.16 -19.46
CA ILE A 78 10.76 -21.78 -20.60
C ILE A 78 11.71 -21.78 -21.80
N ASP A 79 11.83 -22.93 -22.44
CA ASP A 79 12.64 -23.10 -23.64
C ASP A 79 11.74 -22.97 -24.88
N PHE A 80 12.22 -22.25 -25.88
CA PHE A 80 11.59 -22.03 -27.18
C PHE A 80 12.52 -22.59 -28.25
N PRO A 81 12.27 -23.81 -28.76
CA PRO A 81 13.09 -24.40 -29.81
C PRO A 81 13.12 -23.56 -31.08
N SER A 82 14.19 -23.69 -31.86
CA SER A 82 14.35 -22.98 -33.14
C SER A 82 13.32 -23.39 -34.20
N GLU A 83 12.76 -24.60 -34.11
CA GLU A 83 11.80 -25.12 -35.07
C GLU A 83 10.36 -25.08 -34.54
N GLY A 84 9.54 -24.25 -35.20
CA GLY A 84 8.10 -24.11 -34.94
C GLY A 84 7.75 -23.19 -33.77
N PRO A 85 6.48 -22.76 -33.66
CA PRO A 85 5.95 -22.01 -32.51
C PRO A 85 5.74 -22.94 -31.29
N PHE A 86 6.75 -23.77 -31.00
CA PHE A 86 6.65 -24.80 -29.97
C PHE A 86 7.16 -24.24 -28.64
N ILE A 87 6.34 -24.38 -27.60
CA ILE A 87 6.77 -24.13 -26.22
C ILE A 87 7.37 -25.43 -25.71
N GLY A 88 8.69 -25.43 -25.51
CA GLY A 88 9.49 -26.57 -25.13
C GLY A 88 9.44 -26.87 -23.63
N GLN A 89 10.56 -27.35 -23.10
CA GLN A 89 10.66 -27.66 -21.68
C GLN A 89 10.49 -26.42 -20.82
N SER A 90 9.88 -26.62 -19.67
CA SER A 90 9.49 -25.53 -18.81
C SER A 90 9.69 -25.92 -17.35
N VAL A 91 10.29 -25.04 -16.57
CA VAL A 91 10.63 -25.25 -15.16
C VAL A 91 10.05 -24.14 -14.30
N CYS A 92 9.51 -24.50 -13.15
CA CYS A 92 9.05 -23.55 -12.13
C CYS A 92 9.33 -24.10 -10.74
N ASN A 93 9.97 -23.33 -9.88
CA ASN A 93 10.26 -23.75 -8.50
C ASN A 93 9.04 -23.66 -7.54
N CYS A 94 7.82 -23.60 -8.08
CA CYS A 94 6.60 -23.73 -7.27
C CYS A 94 6.29 -25.20 -6.96
N LYS A 95 5.29 -25.44 -6.11
CA LYS A 95 4.88 -26.80 -5.72
C LYS A 95 4.51 -27.71 -6.90
N ALA A 96 4.08 -27.15 -8.03
CA ALA A 96 3.76 -27.92 -9.22
C ALA A 96 5.01 -28.45 -9.96
N GLY A 97 6.17 -27.78 -9.82
CA GLY A 97 7.50 -28.25 -10.27
C GLY A 97 7.73 -28.31 -11.79
N GLN A 98 6.87 -29.05 -12.51
CA GLN A 98 7.02 -29.41 -13.93
C GLN A 98 6.44 -28.37 -14.89
N GLY A 99 6.33 -27.12 -14.45
CA GLY A 99 5.98 -26.01 -15.31
C GLY A 99 4.50 -25.78 -15.62
N HIS A 100 3.60 -26.77 -15.54
CA HIS A 100 2.17 -26.58 -15.89
C HIS A 100 1.33 -25.82 -14.82
N CYS A 101 1.91 -24.78 -14.23
CA CYS A 101 1.32 -23.91 -13.22
C CYS A 101 0.84 -22.60 -13.83
N ASN A 102 -0.01 -21.90 -13.09
CA ASN A 102 -0.50 -20.57 -13.44
C ASN A 102 0.64 -19.53 -13.60
N HIS A 103 1.80 -19.73 -12.99
CA HIS A 103 2.94 -18.82 -13.14
C HIS A 103 3.52 -18.87 -14.55
N GLN A 104 3.68 -20.07 -15.13
CA GLN A 104 4.21 -20.19 -16.49
C GLN A 104 3.20 -19.77 -17.54
N VAL A 105 1.93 -20.16 -17.36
CA VAL A 105 0.85 -19.66 -18.21
C VAL A 105 0.85 -18.13 -18.23
N GLY A 106 1.01 -17.48 -17.07
CA GLY A 106 1.15 -16.03 -16.98
C GLY A 106 2.36 -15.48 -17.74
N LEU A 107 3.52 -16.17 -17.69
CA LEU A 107 4.71 -15.79 -18.47
C LEU A 107 4.45 -15.91 -19.97
N LEU A 108 3.81 -16.98 -20.43
CA LEU A 108 3.47 -17.19 -21.84
C LEU A 108 2.53 -16.10 -22.37
N TYR A 109 1.45 -15.79 -21.65
CA TYR A 109 0.56 -14.66 -21.99
C TYR A 109 1.34 -13.33 -22.01
N THR A 110 2.26 -13.11 -21.06
CA THR A 110 3.07 -11.90 -21.04
C THR A 110 3.93 -11.77 -22.30
N LEU A 111 4.63 -12.83 -22.69
CA LEU A 111 5.48 -12.85 -23.88
C LEU A 111 4.67 -12.68 -25.17
N ALA A 112 3.59 -13.45 -25.34
CA ALA A 112 2.70 -13.32 -26.50
C ALA A 112 2.11 -11.90 -26.62
N HIS A 113 1.80 -11.25 -25.48
CA HIS A 113 1.38 -9.85 -25.49
C HIS A 113 2.49 -8.89 -25.95
N LEU A 114 3.70 -9.04 -25.44
CA LEU A 114 4.84 -8.20 -25.82
C LEU A 114 5.17 -8.34 -27.32
N LEU A 115 5.09 -9.56 -27.85
CA LEU A 115 5.29 -9.82 -29.29
C LEU A 115 4.14 -9.25 -30.12
N LYS A 116 2.88 -9.36 -29.67
CA LYS A 116 1.72 -8.75 -30.33
C LYS A 116 1.86 -7.22 -30.40
N LEU A 117 2.41 -6.60 -29.37
CA LEU A 117 2.74 -5.16 -29.35
C LEU A 117 4.02 -4.81 -30.12
N GLN A 118 4.69 -5.80 -30.74
CA GLN A 118 5.93 -5.62 -31.49
C GLN A 118 7.04 -4.96 -30.66
N CYS A 119 7.09 -5.25 -29.36
CA CYS A 119 8.14 -4.76 -28.49
C CYS A 119 9.48 -5.43 -28.84
N LYS A 120 10.51 -4.62 -29.18
CA LYS A 120 11.87 -5.11 -29.42
C LYS A 120 12.56 -5.62 -28.14
N SER A 121 12.17 -5.09 -27.00
CA SER A 121 12.68 -5.48 -25.69
C SER A 121 11.60 -5.43 -24.64
N VAL A 122 11.79 -6.17 -23.55
CA VAL A 122 10.97 -6.07 -22.34
C VAL A 122 10.99 -4.62 -21.84
N PRO A 123 9.83 -3.96 -21.68
CA PRO A 123 9.78 -2.59 -21.17
C PRO A 123 10.48 -2.47 -19.81
N PRO A 124 11.32 -1.45 -19.59
CA PRO A 124 11.98 -1.27 -18.31
C PRO A 124 10.94 -1.00 -17.22
N THR A 125 11.18 -1.52 -16.02
CA THR A 125 10.35 -1.24 -14.86
C THR A 125 10.42 0.25 -14.52
N ILE A 126 9.40 1.01 -14.92
CA ILE A 126 9.31 2.44 -14.66
C ILE A 126 9.10 2.66 -13.16
N SER A 127 9.79 3.63 -12.57
CA SER A 127 9.57 3.99 -11.16
C SER A 127 8.10 4.31 -10.92
N LYS A 128 7.59 3.90 -9.76
CA LYS A 128 6.22 4.24 -9.35
C LYS A 128 6.00 5.74 -9.18
N THR A 129 7.07 6.49 -8.95
CA THR A 129 7.03 7.97 -8.86
C THR A 129 6.86 8.65 -10.22
N SER A 130 7.18 7.97 -11.31
CA SER A 130 6.99 8.47 -12.69
C SER A 130 5.64 8.07 -13.29
N LEU A 131 4.79 7.36 -12.55
CA LEU A 131 3.47 6.93 -13.01
C LEU A 131 2.36 7.67 -12.22
N PRO A 132 1.34 8.21 -12.91
CA PRO A 132 0.24 8.91 -12.25
C PRO A 132 -0.48 7.97 -11.28
N GLN A 133 -0.80 8.48 -10.09
CA GLN A 133 -1.53 7.74 -9.04
C GLN A 133 -0.91 6.39 -8.62
N LYS A 134 0.40 6.15 -8.85
CA LYS A 134 1.06 4.89 -8.43
C LYS A 134 2.10 5.06 -7.33
N TRP A 135 2.43 6.30 -6.95
CA TRP A 135 3.42 6.61 -5.90
C TRP A 135 3.03 6.07 -4.52
N HIS A 136 1.73 6.04 -4.21
CA HIS A 136 1.20 5.56 -2.93
C HIS A 136 1.12 4.02 -2.88
N VAL A 137 1.30 3.33 -4.01
CA VAL A 137 1.28 1.87 -4.07
C VAL A 137 2.71 1.38 -3.81
N PRO A 138 3.06 0.88 -2.62
CA PRO A 138 4.43 0.45 -2.34
C PRO A 138 4.85 -0.70 -3.26
N PRO A 139 6.15 -0.81 -3.61
CA PRO A 139 6.67 -1.99 -4.31
C PRO A 139 6.39 -3.24 -3.48
N ARG A 140 6.03 -4.36 -4.11
CA ARG A 140 5.78 -5.62 -3.39
C ARG A 140 7.01 -6.09 -2.60
N THR A 141 8.21 -5.84 -3.13
CA THR A 141 9.49 -6.14 -2.48
C THR A 141 9.78 -5.29 -1.25
N PHE A 142 9.09 -4.16 -1.06
CA PHE A 142 9.41 -3.23 0.02
C PHE A 142 8.83 -3.65 1.38
N GLY A 143 8.06 -4.76 1.43
CA GLY A 143 7.58 -5.38 2.66
C GLY A 143 7.00 -4.37 3.64
N LEU A 144 5.73 -3.99 3.44
CA LEU A 144 5.06 -3.10 4.39
C LEU A 144 4.96 -3.78 5.75
N THR A 145 5.91 -3.48 6.62
CA THR A 145 5.81 -3.79 8.04
C THR A 145 4.94 -2.70 8.65
N PRO A 146 3.79 -3.04 9.26
CA PRO A 146 3.04 -2.05 10.01
C PRO A 146 3.97 -1.54 11.11
N LYS A 147 4.29 -0.24 11.06
CA LYS A 147 5.05 0.45 12.09
C LYS A 147 4.10 1.39 12.80
N ALA A 148 4.13 1.37 14.12
CA ALA A 148 3.34 2.28 14.93
C ALA A 148 3.74 3.73 14.60
N ILE A 149 2.75 4.63 14.50
CA ILE A 149 2.93 6.02 14.06
C ILE A 149 4.00 6.75 14.90
N ASN A 150 4.07 6.46 16.21
CA ASN A 150 5.08 6.97 17.14
C ASN A 150 6.53 6.58 16.78
N THR A 151 6.74 5.49 16.04
CA THR A 151 8.07 5.04 15.60
C THR A 151 8.47 5.59 14.22
N MET A 152 7.56 6.28 13.53
CA MET A 152 7.78 6.78 12.17
C MET A 152 8.68 8.03 12.20
N LYS A 153 9.94 7.86 11.80
CA LYS A 153 10.88 8.98 11.63
C LYS A 153 10.67 9.62 10.26
N ILE A 154 10.04 10.79 10.23
CA ILE A 154 9.95 11.61 9.02
C ILE A 154 11.24 12.39 8.89
N SER A 155 12.07 12.06 7.90
CA SER A 155 13.28 12.81 7.58
C SER A 155 13.14 13.42 6.20
N LYS A 156 13.50 14.71 6.09
CA LYS A 156 13.68 15.34 4.79
C LYS A 156 14.83 14.63 4.08
N LEU A 157 14.58 14.11 2.88
CA LEU A 157 15.64 13.59 2.02
C LEU A 157 16.62 14.74 1.73
N LYS A 158 17.86 14.61 2.20
CA LYS A 158 18.94 15.50 1.78
C LYS A 158 19.60 14.91 0.54
N PRO A 159 19.89 15.72 -0.50
CA PRO A 159 20.61 15.24 -1.66
C PRO A 159 21.98 14.67 -1.24
N PRO A 160 22.49 13.64 -1.94
CA PRO A 160 23.76 13.03 -1.61
C PRO A 160 24.90 14.01 -1.89
N THR A 161 25.45 14.61 -0.83
CA THR A 161 26.71 15.37 -0.91
C THR A 161 27.91 14.42 -0.82
N VAL A 162 28.93 14.70 -1.63
CA VAL A 162 30.14 13.88 -1.88
C VAL A 162 30.96 13.56 -0.64
N CYS A 163 30.72 14.23 0.49
CA CYS A 163 31.32 13.89 1.78
C CYS A 163 30.27 14.05 2.90
N PRO A 164 29.72 12.97 3.48
CA PRO A 164 28.81 13.12 4.61
C PRO A 164 29.61 13.62 5.84
N PRO A 165 29.26 14.77 6.44
CA PRO A 165 29.83 15.16 7.72
C PRO A 165 29.49 14.10 8.79
N PRO A 166 30.30 13.96 9.86
CA PRO A 166 30.06 12.96 10.90
C PRO A 166 28.62 13.04 11.39
N LYS A 167 27.96 11.88 11.44
CA LYS A 167 26.55 11.72 11.84
C LYS A 167 26.35 12.28 13.25
N LYS A 168 26.02 13.55 13.37
CA LYS A 168 25.40 14.09 14.57
C LYS A 168 23.99 13.51 14.59
N TYR A 169 23.78 12.44 15.35
CA TYR A 169 22.45 11.98 15.73
C TYR A 169 21.81 13.11 16.53
N LYS A 170 21.15 14.06 15.86
CA LYS A 170 20.17 14.92 16.53
C LYS A 170 19.09 13.97 17.04
N ARG A 171 18.79 14.04 18.34
CA ARG A 171 17.61 13.37 18.91
C ARG A 171 16.43 13.72 18.02
N CYS A 172 15.74 12.69 17.53
CA CYS A 172 14.52 12.85 16.75
C CYS A 172 13.40 13.18 17.74
N ASP A 173 13.37 14.41 18.23
CA ASP A 173 12.29 14.92 19.05
C ASP A 173 11.11 15.26 18.12
N GLY A 174 10.45 14.25 17.56
CA GLY A 174 9.21 14.38 16.77
C GLY A 174 9.19 15.48 15.70
N ILE A 175 7.98 15.90 15.30
CA ILE A 175 7.73 17.15 14.59
C ILE A 175 7.54 18.21 15.67
N LEU A 176 8.55 19.02 15.94
CA LEU A 176 8.39 20.20 16.78
C LEU A 176 7.70 21.30 15.95
N PRO A 177 6.61 21.90 16.43
CA PRO A 177 6.06 23.08 15.78
C PRO A 177 7.12 24.19 15.76
N ASN A 178 7.28 24.85 14.62
CA ASN A 178 8.11 26.06 14.52
C ASN A 178 7.47 27.28 15.21
N LEU A 179 6.28 27.10 15.80
CA LEU A 179 5.61 28.13 16.57
C LEU A 179 6.35 28.31 17.89
N TYR A 180 6.66 29.55 18.23
CA TYR A 180 7.18 29.90 19.54
C TYR A 180 6.22 29.41 20.63
N CYS A 181 6.72 28.55 21.53
CA CYS A 181 5.99 28.17 22.73
C CYS A 181 6.43 29.11 23.87
N PRO A 182 5.60 30.09 24.28
CA PRO A 182 5.92 30.96 25.41
C PRO A 182 5.87 30.22 26.76
N VAL A 183 5.40 28.96 26.76
CA VAL A 183 5.18 28.20 27.99
C VAL A 183 6.41 27.35 28.31
N PRO A 184 6.99 27.46 29.52
CA PRO A 184 8.07 26.58 29.95
C PRO A 184 7.65 25.11 29.90
N VAL A 185 8.51 24.26 29.35
CA VAL A 185 8.33 22.80 29.26
C VAL A 185 9.34 22.14 30.21
N PRO A 186 8.96 21.10 30.99
CA PRO A 186 7.66 20.44 31.00
C PRO A 186 6.57 21.31 31.63
N LEU A 187 5.38 21.28 31.05
CA LEU A 187 4.20 21.88 31.67
C LEU A 187 4.05 21.25 33.05
N PRO A 188 4.05 22.02 34.15
CA PRO A 188 3.87 21.46 35.48
C PRO A 188 2.39 21.08 35.63
N SER A 189 1.98 19.95 35.06
CA SER A 189 0.58 19.52 34.96
C SER A 189 -0.13 19.53 36.30
N ASP A 190 0.58 19.08 37.35
CA ASP A 190 0.01 18.90 38.68
C ASP A 190 -0.10 20.22 39.44
N GLN A 191 0.90 21.10 39.30
CA GLN A 191 0.84 22.43 39.89
C GLN A 191 -0.20 23.30 39.18
N PHE A 192 -0.24 23.24 37.85
CA PHE A 192 -1.24 23.94 37.04
C PHE A 192 -2.66 23.48 37.40
N ALA A 193 -2.89 22.17 37.56
CA ALA A 193 -4.21 21.65 37.95
C ALA A 193 -4.63 22.16 39.34
N LYS A 194 -3.71 22.20 40.31
CA LYS A 194 -3.96 22.73 41.66
C LYS A 194 -4.27 24.24 41.63
N ASP A 195 -3.47 25.01 40.92
CA ASP A 195 -3.63 26.47 40.81
C ASP A 195 -4.92 26.81 40.08
N LEU A 196 -5.21 26.13 38.96
CA LEU A 196 -6.45 26.30 38.21
C LEU A 196 -7.67 25.98 39.08
N LYS A 197 -7.63 24.89 39.86
CA LYS A 197 -8.69 24.54 40.79
C LYS A 197 -8.90 25.64 41.85
N SER A 198 -7.81 26.11 42.46
CA SER A 198 -7.87 27.18 43.47
C SER A 198 -8.50 28.45 42.91
N ASN A 199 -8.09 28.85 41.69
CA ASN A 199 -8.64 30.00 40.99
C ASN A 199 -10.13 29.82 40.66
N LEU A 200 -10.52 28.64 40.17
CA LEU A 200 -11.93 28.33 39.86
C LEU A 200 -12.81 28.28 41.12
N ALA A 201 -12.27 27.84 42.25
CA ALA A 201 -12.95 27.87 43.54
C ALA A 201 -13.13 29.31 44.04
N ALA A 202 -12.09 30.14 43.93
CA ALA A 202 -12.11 31.54 44.37
C ALA A 202 -13.17 32.38 43.63
N ILE A 203 -13.43 32.07 42.36
CA ILE A 203 -14.46 32.75 41.55
C ILE A 203 -15.85 32.08 41.64
N GLY A 204 -16.02 31.01 42.43
CA GLY A 204 -17.29 30.28 42.53
C GLY A 204 -17.75 29.66 41.21
N SER A 205 -16.82 29.14 40.40
CA SER A 205 -17.13 28.60 39.06
C SER A 205 -17.99 27.34 39.13
N ASN A 206 -19.06 27.29 38.32
CA ASN A 206 -19.88 26.09 38.09
C ASN A 206 -19.51 25.35 36.80
N SER A 207 -18.32 25.60 36.24
CA SER A 207 -17.88 24.96 35.00
C SER A 207 -17.70 23.45 35.16
N GLN A 208 -17.95 22.70 34.08
CA GLN A 208 -17.68 21.26 34.06
C GLN A 208 -16.22 20.95 34.38
N MET A 209 -15.29 21.82 33.99
CA MET A 209 -13.86 21.69 34.31
C MET A 209 -13.62 21.68 35.83
N TYR A 210 -14.25 22.58 36.58
CA TYR A 210 -14.12 22.62 38.04
C TYR A 210 -14.69 21.34 38.69
N SER A 211 -15.86 20.88 38.23
CA SER A 211 -16.47 19.62 38.68
C SER A 211 -15.59 18.39 38.38
N LEU A 212 -14.94 18.34 37.22
CA LEU A 212 -14.03 17.27 36.84
C LEU A 212 -12.76 17.26 37.71
N LEU A 213 -12.18 18.43 37.99
CA LEU A 213 -11.03 18.55 38.90
C LEU A 213 -11.36 18.08 40.32
N LEU A 214 -12.57 18.39 40.81
CA LEU A 214 -13.05 17.90 42.12
C LEU A 214 -13.30 16.39 42.11
N ALA A 215 -13.85 15.86 41.02
CA ALA A 215 -14.12 14.43 40.87
C ALA A 215 -12.83 13.60 40.81
N ALA A 216 -11.81 14.11 40.12
CA ALA A 216 -10.50 13.47 39.98
C ALA A 216 -9.75 13.32 41.31
N GLU A 217 -9.93 14.24 42.26
CA GLU A 217 -9.36 14.09 43.62
C GLU A 217 -10.12 13.08 44.47
N ARG A 218 -11.45 13.00 44.32
CA ARG A 218 -12.28 12.05 45.07
C ARG A 218 -12.08 10.61 44.60
N HIS A 219 -11.79 10.43 43.32
CA HIS A 219 -11.60 9.14 42.69
C HIS A 219 -10.27 9.17 41.90
N PRO A 220 -9.13 9.02 42.58
CA PRO A 220 -7.86 8.93 41.90
C PRO A 220 -7.88 7.73 40.95
N VAL A 221 -7.55 7.99 39.69
CA VAL A 221 -7.49 6.96 38.65
C VAL A 221 -6.08 6.41 38.59
N ASP A 222 -5.97 5.08 38.55
CA ASP A 222 -4.68 4.40 38.35
C ASP A 222 -3.99 4.92 37.08
N LYS A 223 -2.68 5.13 37.14
CA LYS A 223 -1.91 5.57 35.97
C LYS A 223 -1.30 4.38 35.24
N VAL A 224 -1.28 4.46 33.91
CA VAL A 224 -0.63 3.50 33.02
C VAL A 224 0.61 4.16 32.44
N ALA A 225 1.76 3.48 32.58
CA ALA A 225 3.02 3.94 32.00
C ALA A 225 2.98 3.84 30.47
N THR A 226 3.26 4.96 29.79
CA THR A 226 3.34 5.02 28.32
C THR A 226 4.63 5.70 27.88
N GLU A 227 4.95 5.64 26.58
CA GLU A 227 6.10 6.37 26.00
C GLU A 227 5.97 7.90 26.14
N LEU A 228 4.77 8.43 26.40
CA LEU A 228 4.51 9.86 26.64
C LEU A 228 4.54 10.23 28.14
N GLY A 229 4.83 9.26 29.01
CA GLY A 229 4.74 9.39 30.46
C GLY A 229 3.52 8.66 31.05
N ASP A 230 3.32 8.81 32.35
CA ASP A 230 2.23 8.17 33.08
C ASP A 230 0.90 8.88 32.82
N VAL A 231 -0.08 8.17 32.23
CA VAL A 231 -1.40 8.71 31.88
C VAL A 231 -2.52 7.99 32.63
N PRO A 232 -3.67 8.62 32.92
CA PRO A 232 -4.79 7.96 33.60
C PRO A 232 -5.35 6.76 32.81
N LEU A 233 -5.63 5.65 33.51
CA LEU A 233 -6.33 4.47 32.99
C LEU A 233 -7.73 4.90 32.49
N GLY A 234 -8.07 4.59 31.24
CA GLY A 234 -9.29 5.11 30.62
C GLY A 234 -9.07 6.26 29.63
N SER A 235 -7.91 6.92 29.68
CA SER A 235 -7.53 7.91 28.67
C SER A 235 -7.33 7.25 27.31
N VAL A 236 -7.70 7.95 26.23
CA VAL A 236 -7.43 7.52 24.85
C VAL A 236 -5.94 7.19 24.64
N LEU A 237 -5.05 7.95 25.28
CA LEU A 237 -3.61 7.73 25.23
C LEU A 237 -3.16 6.46 25.97
N SER A 238 -3.95 5.95 26.91
CA SER A 238 -3.66 4.70 27.63
C SER A 238 -3.91 3.45 26.78
N TYR A 239 -4.73 3.55 25.71
CA TYR A 239 -5.11 2.44 24.83
C TYR A 239 -4.42 2.47 23.47
N GLN A 240 -4.09 3.66 22.97
CA GLN A 240 -3.57 3.84 21.61
C GLN A 240 -2.05 3.60 21.48
N ALA A 241 -1.33 3.48 22.59
CA ALA A 241 0.07 3.07 22.61
C ALA A 241 0.18 1.59 22.96
N LEU A 242 0.89 0.81 22.13
CA LEU A 242 1.31 -0.54 22.50
C LEU A 242 2.06 -0.44 23.84
N ALA A 243 1.55 -1.14 24.86
CA ALA A 243 2.20 -1.25 26.15
C ALA A 243 3.67 -1.65 25.95
N CYS A 244 4.55 -1.11 26.79
CA CYS A 244 5.95 -1.53 26.82
C CYS A 244 5.99 -3.08 26.90
N PRO A 245 6.74 -3.77 26.04
CA PRO A 245 6.66 -5.24 25.90
C PRO A 245 7.04 -6.03 27.16
N THR A 246 7.49 -5.36 28.22
CA THR A 246 7.92 -5.95 29.50
C THR A 246 6.82 -6.07 30.56
N SER A 247 5.65 -5.48 30.39
CA SER A 247 4.58 -5.52 31.41
C SER A 247 3.37 -6.31 30.93
N THR A 248 3.34 -7.60 31.24
CA THR A 248 2.14 -8.44 31.20
C THR A 248 1.22 -8.08 32.37
N THR A 249 0.55 -6.93 32.29
CA THR A 249 -0.60 -6.66 33.16
C THR A 249 -1.85 -7.08 32.41
N ASN A 250 -2.59 -8.04 32.96
CA ASN A 250 -3.94 -8.39 32.51
C ASN A 250 -4.80 -7.12 32.57
N VAL A 251 -4.96 -6.44 31.44
CA VAL A 251 -5.79 -5.23 31.36
C VAL A 251 -7.25 -5.68 31.42
N HIS A 252 -7.83 -5.61 32.61
CA HIS A 252 -9.26 -5.74 32.82
C HIS A 252 -9.95 -4.55 32.14
N HIS A 253 -10.30 -4.71 30.88
CA HIS A 253 -11.08 -3.72 30.15
C HIS A 253 -12.47 -3.66 30.78
N PRO A 254 -12.96 -2.46 31.16
CA PRO A 254 -14.34 -2.35 31.60
C PRO A 254 -15.24 -2.83 30.44
N PRO A 255 -16.16 -3.77 30.67
CA PRO A 255 -17.11 -4.16 29.64
C PRO A 255 -17.88 -2.89 29.26
N PHE A 256 -17.84 -2.53 27.97
CA PHE A 256 -18.62 -1.43 27.41
C PHE A 256 -19.81 -2.04 26.65
N PRO A 257 -20.84 -2.55 27.35
CA PRO A 257 -22.00 -3.10 26.69
C PRO A 257 -22.72 -1.99 25.95
N LEU A 258 -22.59 -1.98 24.62
CA LEU A 258 -23.39 -1.11 23.78
C LEU A 258 -24.85 -1.60 23.84
N PRO A 259 -25.83 -0.72 24.04
CA PRO A 259 -27.22 -1.10 23.90
C PRO A 259 -27.44 -1.61 22.45
N PRO A 260 -28.21 -2.69 22.26
CA PRO A 260 -28.54 -3.17 20.92
C PRO A 260 -29.30 -2.07 20.18
N GLN A 261 -28.65 -1.48 19.17
CA GLN A 261 -29.33 -0.57 18.23
C GLN A 261 -30.16 -1.43 17.28
N SER A 262 -31.44 -1.13 17.16
CA SER A 262 -32.26 -1.69 16.10
C SER A 262 -31.71 -1.21 14.76
N CYS A 263 -31.17 -2.14 13.96
CA CYS A 263 -30.70 -1.85 12.62
C CYS A 263 -31.91 -1.61 11.72
N HIS A 264 -32.40 -0.37 11.71
CA HIS A 264 -33.38 0.13 10.75
C HIS A 264 -32.71 1.11 9.78
N TYR A 265 -31.54 0.77 9.24
CA TYR A 265 -31.03 1.50 8.09
C TYR A 265 -31.74 0.98 6.86
N VAL A 266 -32.88 1.61 6.53
CA VAL A 266 -33.48 1.50 5.21
C VAL A 266 -32.66 2.40 4.31
N THR A 267 -31.67 1.84 3.61
CA THR A 267 -30.88 2.54 2.57
C THR A 267 -31.68 2.75 1.28
N ALA A 268 -33.01 2.75 1.35
CA ALA A 268 -33.83 3.14 0.21
C ALA A 268 -33.91 4.67 0.22
N LEU A 269 -33.20 5.28 -0.73
CA LEU A 269 -33.32 6.72 -0.98
C LEU A 269 -34.78 7.05 -1.26
N THR A 270 -35.27 8.14 -0.67
CA THR A 270 -36.57 8.69 -1.07
C THR A 270 -36.52 9.11 -2.55
N GLU A 271 -37.68 9.23 -3.19
CA GLU A 271 -37.74 9.61 -4.61
C GLU A 271 -37.05 10.96 -4.89
N ASN A 272 -37.16 11.91 -3.95
CA ASN A 272 -36.47 13.20 -4.04
C ASN A 272 -34.94 13.06 -3.96
N GLU A 273 -34.44 12.25 -3.03
CA GLU A 273 -32.99 12.00 -2.90
C GLU A 273 -32.46 11.24 -4.12
N SER A 274 -33.19 10.23 -4.60
CA SER A 274 -32.85 9.49 -5.80
C SER A 274 -32.71 10.40 -7.02
N ARG A 275 -33.64 11.33 -7.22
CA ARG A 275 -33.58 12.34 -8.30
C ARG A 275 -32.40 13.31 -8.12
N PHE A 276 -32.13 13.75 -6.89
CA PHE A 276 -31.01 14.63 -6.58
C PHE A 276 -29.66 13.96 -6.90
N TYR A 277 -29.43 12.74 -6.43
CA TYR A 277 -28.20 12.00 -6.69
C TYR A 277 -28.06 11.58 -8.16
N SER A 278 -29.17 11.26 -8.83
CA SER A 278 -29.18 11.02 -10.28
C SER A 278 -28.75 12.27 -11.06
N GLY A 279 -29.19 13.47 -10.63
CA GLY A 279 -28.78 14.74 -11.23
C GLY A 279 -27.30 15.12 -10.98
N MET A 280 -26.66 14.52 -9.97
CA MET A 280 -25.21 14.68 -9.72
C MET A 280 -24.37 13.57 -10.38
N THR A 281 -25.00 12.62 -11.07
CA THR A 281 -24.28 11.51 -11.71
C THR A 281 -23.59 12.03 -12.97
N VAL A 282 -22.25 11.97 -12.97
CA VAL A 282 -21.42 12.35 -14.12
C VAL A 282 -21.22 11.12 -15.00
N THR A 283 -21.59 11.21 -16.28
CA THR A 283 -21.34 10.12 -17.22
C THR A 283 -19.88 10.11 -17.69
N LEU A 284 -19.44 8.99 -18.29
CA LEU A 284 -18.07 8.91 -18.84
C LEU A 284 -17.83 9.98 -19.91
N SER A 285 -18.83 10.25 -20.75
CA SER A 285 -18.77 11.28 -21.78
C SER A 285 -18.63 12.69 -21.18
N ASP A 286 -19.33 12.96 -20.08
CA ASP A 286 -19.22 14.24 -19.37
C ASP A 286 -17.83 14.41 -18.75
N ALA A 287 -17.28 13.33 -18.17
CA ALA A 287 -15.93 13.33 -17.61
C ALA A 287 -14.85 13.53 -18.69
N GLU A 288 -14.98 12.90 -19.85
CA GLU A 288 -14.09 13.09 -21.00
C GLU A 288 -14.16 14.52 -21.54
N THR A 289 -15.35 15.09 -21.62
CA THR A 289 -15.56 16.49 -22.05
C THR A 289 -14.93 17.47 -21.06
N LEU A 290 -15.19 17.29 -19.76
CA LEU A 290 -14.57 18.09 -18.70
C LEU A 290 -13.05 17.97 -18.70
N GLU A 291 -12.48 16.77 -18.91
CA GLU A 291 -11.03 16.59 -19.02
C GLU A 291 -10.47 17.36 -20.22
N MET A 292 -11.10 17.26 -21.39
CA MET A 292 -10.66 17.98 -22.60
C MET A 292 -10.72 19.50 -22.41
N GLU A 293 -11.79 20.02 -21.84
CA GLU A 293 -11.98 21.46 -21.60
C GLU A 293 -11.00 21.99 -20.55
N THR A 294 -10.64 21.17 -19.57
CA THR A 294 -9.76 21.57 -18.46
C THR A 294 -8.29 21.23 -18.67
N ARG A 295 -7.97 20.48 -19.73
CA ARG A 295 -6.61 20.00 -20.06
C ARG A 295 -5.56 21.10 -20.18
N GLY A 296 -5.98 22.31 -20.54
CA GLY A 296 -5.15 23.50 -20.70
C GLY A 296 -5.36 24.57 -19.61
N GLN A 297 -5.92 24.23 -18.45
CA GLN A 297 -6.19 25.22 -17.40
C GLN A 297 -4.95 26.01 -16.94
N SER A 298 -3.77 25.40 -16.97
CA SER A 298 -2.50 26.07 -16.64
C SER A 298 -2.06 27.13 -17.66
N THR A 299 -2.65 27.16 -18.85
CA THR A 299 -2.39 28.16 -19.90
C THR A 299 -3.55 29.13 -20.10
N ASN A 300 -4.65 28.98 -19.36
CA ASN A 300 -5.83 29.82 -19.47
C ASN A 300 -5.75 31.02 -18.50
N ASN A 301 -5.51 32.21 -19.05
CA ASN A 301 -5.37 33.47 -18.28
C ASN A 301 -6.60 33.82 -17.43
N THR A 302 -7.77 33.27 -17.75
CA THR A 302 -9.02 33.48 -16.98
C THR A 302 -9.00 32.75 -15.64
N TRP A 303 -8.28 31.62 -15.55
CA TRP A 303 -8.14 30.82 -14.32
C TRP A 303 -7.27 31.51 -13.25
N HIS A 304 -6.27 32.28 -13.68
CA HIS A 304 -5.41 33.07 -12.79
C HIS A 304 -6.04 34.39 -12.32
N ARG A 305 -7.28 34.68 -12.74
CA ARG A 305 -8.01 35.92 -12.42
C ARG A 305 -9.11 35.73 -11.38
N VAL A 306 -9.29 34.52 -10.83
CA VAL A 306 -10.21 34.23 -9.72
C VAL A 306 -9.52 34.42 -8.38
#